data_AF-A0A382L742-F1
#
_entry.id   AF-A0A382L742-F1
#
_cell.length_a   1.000
_cell.length_b   1.000
_cell.length_c   1.000
_cell.angle_alpha   90.00
_cell.angle_beta   90.00
_cell.angle_gamma   90.00
#
_symmetry.space_group_name_H-M   'P 1'
#
loop_
_entity.id
_entity.type
_entity.pdbx_description
1 polymer ?
#
loop_
_entity_poly.entity_id
_entity_poly.type
_entity_poly.pdbx_seq_one_letter_code
_entity_poly.pdbx_strand_id
1 'polypeptide(L)'
;MFKRDKYLKITKTLDDEGLAALREPRNDLVAEKFVGEDKYELLHGPFSKYERHISVRNESEGVNRVVESFSWRLSIPFWGIFFSFLIGKALPKRSKPWWSPPDRLDERSARILGILACIQVIDGYLGSVISQTITFAADEF
;
A
#
# COMPACT_ATOMS: atom_id res chain seq x y z
N MET A 1 -1.43 15.37 8.87
CA MET A 1 -1.41 16.36 7.76
C MET A 1 -0.98 15.78 6.40
N PHE A 2 -0.91 14.46 6.17
CA PHE A 2 -0.48 13.89 4.87
C PHE A 2 -1.32 12.70 4.37
N LYS A 3 -2.65 12.77 4.51
CA LYS A 3 -3.56 11.80 3.86
C LYS A 3 -3.90 12.31 2.45
N ARG A 4 -3.00 12.11 1.48
CA ARG A 4 -3.27 12.41 0.07
C ARG A 4 -3.77 11.17 -0.64
N ASP A 5 -4.80 11.36 -1.48
CA ASP A 5 -5.19 10.33 -2.43
C ASP A 5 -4.10 10.19 -3.48
N LYS A 6 -3.76 8.95 -3.78
CA LYS A 6 -2.83 8.61 -4.84
C LYS A 6 -3.58 7.94 -5.97
N TYR A 7 -3.17 8.29 -7.17
CA TYR A 7 -3.71 7.75 -8.40
C TYR A 7 -2.59 7.08 -9.19
N LEU A 8 -2.85 5.87 -9.67
CA LEU A 8 -1.96 5.11 -10.53
C LEU A 8 -2.75 4.58 -11.71
N LYS A 9 -2.23 4.79 -12.92
CA LYS A 9 -2.83 4.29 -14.16
C LYS A 9 -1.83 3.39 -14.88
N ILE A 10 -2.27 2.20 -15.24
CA ILE A 10 -1.45 1.20 -15.91
C ILE A 10 -2.19 0.79 -17.19
N THR A 11 -1.49 0.74 -18.31
CA THR A 11 -2.03 0.22 -19.57
C THR A 11 -1.34 -1.09 -19.89
N LYS A 12 -2.12 -2.10 -20.23
CA LYS A 12 -1.65 -3.44 -20.63
C LYS A 12 -2.42 -3.88 -21.86
N THR A 13 -1.78 -4.71 -22.66
CA THR A 13 -2.44 -5.42 -23.76
C THR A 13 -2.51 -6.88 -23.35
N LEU A 14 -3.73 -7.43 -23.30
CA LEU A 14 -4.02 -8.77 -22.81
C LEU A 14 -4.92 -9.50 -23.81
N ASP A 15 -4.81 -10.81 -23.82
CA ASP A 15 -5.76 -11.72 -24.46
C ASP A 15 -7.04 -11.85 -23.63
N ASP A 16 -8.04 -12.57 -24.15
CA ASP A 16 -9.32 -12.77 -23.46
C ASP A 16 -9.17 -13.54 -22.13
N GLU A 17 -8.24 -14.50 -22.08
CA GLU A 17 -7.94 -15.28 -20.87
C GLU A 17 -7.26 -14.40 -19.81
N GLY A 18 -6.26 -13.59 -20.20
CA GLY A 18 -5.62 -12.63 -19.32
C GLY A 18 -6.57 -11.54 -18.83
N LEU A 19 -7.54 -11.13 -19.65
CA LEU A 19 -8.61 -10.21 -19.24
C LEU A 19 -9.53 -10.85 -18.20
N ALA A 20 -9.92 -12.11 -18.39
CA ALA A 20 -10.74 -12.84 -17.42
C ALA A 20 -10.02 -12.97 -16.07
N ALA A 21 -8.74 -13.36 -16.07
CA ALA A 21 -7.93 -13.40 -14.85
C ALA A 21 -7.79 -12.01 -14.19
N LEU A 22 -7.73 -10.93 -14.97
CA LEU A 22 -7.63 -9.57 -14.44
C LEU A 22 -8.92 -9.10 -13.74
N ARG A 23 -10.07 -9.61 -14.18
CA ARG A 23 -11.38 -9.36 -13.58
C ARG A 23 -11.61 -10.11 -12.27
N GLU A 24 -10.79 -11.12 -11.95
CA GLU A 24 -10.88 -11.73 -10.63
C GLU A 24 -10.51 -10.72 -9.53
N PRO A 25 -11.28 -10.68 -8.41
CA PRO A 25 -10.95 -9.84 -7.26
C PRO A 25 -9.58 -10.20 -6.71
N ARG A 26 -8.76 -9.19 -6.42
CA ARG A 26 -7.43 -9.42 -5.86
C ARG A 26 -7.52 -9.89 -4.41
N ASN A 27 -6.60 -10.78 -4.04
CA ASN A 27 -6.43 -11.26 -2.67
C ASN A 27 -4.93 -11.31 -2.28
N ASP A 28 -4.19 -10.25 -2.59
CA ASP A 28 -2.75 -10.14 -2.34
C ASP A 28 -2.46 -9.21 -1.14
N LEU A 29 -1.84 -8.05 -1.39
CA LEU A 29 -1.71 -6.94 -0.43
C LEU A 29 -3.06 -6.33 -0.07
N VAL A 30 -4.02 -6.39 -0.99
CA VAL A 30 -5.39 -5.91 -0.83
C VAL A 30 -6.33 -7.07 -1.10
N ALA A 31 -7.34 -7.23 -0.24
CA ALA A 31 -8.55 -7.94 -0.65
C ALA A 31 -9.50 -6.94 -1.26
N GLU A 32 -9.93 -7.26 -2.47
CA GLU A 32 -10.92 -6.49 -3.21
C GLU A 32 -12.29 -7.17 -3.13
N LYS A 33 -13.33 -6.35 -3.17
CA LYS A 33 -14.69 -6.79 -3.43
C LYS A 33 -15.12 -6.24 -4.78
N PHE A 34 -15.69 -7.09 -5.63
CA PHE A 34 -16.32 -6.63 -6.87
C PHE A 34 -17.64 -5.92 -6.55
N VAL A 35 -17.81 -4.72 -7.08
CA VAL A 35 -19.00 -3.87 -6.83
C VAL A 35 -19.89 -3.73 -8.07
N GLY A 36 -19.36 -4.00 -9.26
CA GLY A 36 -20.07 -3.94 -10.54
C GLY A 36 -19.31 -3.10 -11.56
N GLU A 37 -19.65 -3.23 -12.85
CA GLU A 37 -19.07 -2.42 -13.94
C GLU A 37 -17.52 -2.36 -13.95
N ASP A 38 -16.85 -3.49 -13.71
CA ASP A 38 -15.38 -3.53 -13.66
C ASP A 38 -14.76 -2.61 -12.57
N LYS A 39 -15.53 -2.29 -11.52
CA LYS A 39 -15.11 -1.59 -10.29
C LYS A 39 -14.92 -2.55 -9.12
N TYR A 40 -13.85 -2.31 -8.37
CA TYR A 40 -13.44 -3.09 -7.22
C TYR A 40 -13.14 -2.14 -6.06
N GLU A 41 -13.73 -2.43 -4.90
CA GLU A 41 -13.55 -1.63 -3.68
C GLU A 41 -12.71 -2.38 -2.64
N LEU A 42 -12.25 -1.63 -1.64
CA LEU A 42 -11.55 -2.18 -0.48
C LEU A 42 -12.44 -3.15 0.30
N LEU A 43 -12.03 -4.40 0.43
CA LEU A 43 -12.58 -5.32 1.42
C LEU A 43 -11.70 -5.37 2.67
N HIS A 44 -10.38 -5.52 2.50
CA HIS A 44 -9.43 -5.57 3.61
C HIS A 44 -8.04 -5.14 3.15
N GLY A 45 -7.32 -4.39 4.00
CA GLY A 45 -5.94 -4.00 3.75
C GLY A 45 -5.51 -2.74 4.53
N PRO A 46 -4.24 -2.33 4.42
CA PRO A 46 -3.67 -1.20 5.17
C PRO A 46 -4.10 0.19 4.64
N PHE A 47 -5.25 0.25 3.96
CA PHE A 47 -5.76 1.42 3.25
C PHE A 47 -6.99 1.97 3.96
N SER A 48 -7.19 3.28 3.90
CA SER A 48 -8.42 3.94 4.36
C SER A 48 -9.41 4.08 3.21
N LYS A 49 -8.90 4.14 1.98
CA LYS A 49 -9.67 4.14 0.75
C LYS A 49 -8.90 3.36 -0.30
N TYR A 50 -9.59 2.53 -1.05
CA TYR A 50 -9.05 1.85 -2.21
C TYR A 50 -10.18 1.59 -3.20
N GLU A 51 -9.93 1.97 -4.45
CA GLU A 51 -10.79 1.73 -5.58
C GLU A 51 -9.93 1.36 -6.79
N ARG A 52 -10.29 0.28 -7.47
CA ARG A 52 -9.71 -0.13 -8.75
C ARG A 52 -10.81 -0.13 -9.80
N HIS A 53 -10.53 0.47 -10.94
CA HIS A 53 -11.40 0.49 -12.10
C HIS A 53 -10.65 -0.11 -13.29
N ILE A 54 -11.31 -1.00 -14.03
CA ILE A 54 -10.77 -1.58 -15.26
C ILE A 54 -11.57 -1.02 -16.44
N SER A 55 -10.87 -0.42 -17.40
CA SER A 55 -11.47 0.01 -18.66
C SER A 55 -10.89 -0.82 -19.80
N VAL A 56 -11.75 -1.57 -20.48
CA VAL A 56 -11.36 -2.45 -21.59
C VAL A 56 -11.70 -1.76 -22.91
N ARG A 57 -10.76 -1.80 -23.86
CA ARG A 57 -10.98 -1.41 -25.25
C ARG A 57 -10.49 -2.54 -26.15
N ASN A 58 -11.36 -3.06 -27.00
CA ASN A 58 -10.99 -4.09 -27.96
C ASN A 58 -10.19 -3.42 -29.09
N GLU A 59 -8.97 -3.88 -29.34
CA GLU A 59 -8.05 -3.29 -30.33
C GLU A 59 -8.01 -4.15 -31.61
N SER A 60 -8.01 -5.48 -31.45
CA SER A 60 -8.13 -6.45 -32.55
C SER A 60 -8.72 -7.78 -32.06
N GLU A 61 -8.98 -8.71 -32.97
CA GLU A 61 -9.51 -10.05 -32.65
C GLU A 61 -8.58 -10.77 -31.65
N GLY A 62 -9.10 -11.07 -30.46
CA GLY A 62 -8.34 -11.71 -29.37
C GLY A 62 -7.34 -10.82 -28.63
N VAL A 63 -7.28 -9.51 -28.91
CA VAL A 63 -6.36 -8.57 -28.24
C VAL A 63 -7.11 -7.37 -27.67
N ASN A 64 -7.08 -7.28 -26.35
CA ASN A 64 -7.75 -6.24 -25.57
C ASN A 64 -6.74 -5.29 -24.95
N ARG A 65 -6.93 -4.00 -25.18
CA ARG A 65 -6.19 -2.94 -24.50
C ARG A 65 -6.90 -2.60 -23.20
N VAL A 66 -6.28 -2.94 -22.10
CA VAL A 66 -6.83 -2.78 -20.76
C VAL A 66 -6.12 -1.65 -20.04
N VAL A 67 -6.91 -0.74 -19.49
CA VAL A 67 -6.44 0.37 -18.65
C VAL A 67 -6.93 0.12 -17.22
N GLU A 68 -5.98 -0.17 -16.33
CA GLU A 68 -6.25 -0.30 -14.90
C GLU A 68 -5.96 1.05 -14.21
N SER A 69 -6.96 1.56 -13.50
CA SER A 69 -6.86 2.78 -12.70
C SER A 69 -7.04 2.45 -11.23
N PHE A 70 -6.11 2.91 -10.40
CA PHE A 70 -6.10 2.69 -8.96
C PHE A 70 -6.15 4.03 -8.25
N SER A 71 -7.15 4.22 -7.39
CA SER A 71 -7.27 5.35 -6.47
C SER A 71 -7.18 4.83 -5.06
N TRP A 72 -6.21 5.28 -4.28
CA TRP A 72 -5.99 4.72 -2.95
C TRP A 72 -5.38 5.71 -1.96
N ARG A 73 -5.61 5.42 -0.67
CA ARG A 73 -5.13 6.22 0.45
C ARG A 73 -4.66 5.30 1.57
N LEU A 74 -3.42 5.46 1.98
CA LEU A 74 -2.83 4.65 3.03
C LEU A 74 -3.26 5.12 4.43
N SER A 75 -3.46 4.18 5.36
CA SER A 75 -3.83 4.49 6.76
C SER A 75 -2.64 4.62 7.70
N ILE A 76 -1.43 4.35 7.19
CA ILE A 76 -0.18 4.53 7.93
C ILE A 76 0.12 6.03 8.03
N PRO A 77 0.32 6.59 9.25
CA PRO A 77 0.50 8.03 9.47
C PRO A 77 1.85 8.55 8.96
N PHE A 78 2.81 8.87 9.82
CA PHE A 78 4.05 9.58 9.46
C PHE A 78 4.90 8.83 8.42
N TRP A 79 4.86 7.50 8.46
CA TRP A 79 5.56 6.62 7.53
C TRP A 79 4.87 6.45 6.18
N GLY A 80 3.66 7.01 6.01
CA GLY A 80 2.82 6.76 4.85
C GLY A 80 3.47 7.13 3.51
N ILE A 81 4.37 8.13 3.49
CA ILE A 81 5.04 8.54 2.24
C ILE A 81 5.99 7.46 1.70
N PHE A 82 6.74 6.79 2.58
CA PHE A 82 7.69 5.73 2.24
C PHE A 82 6.96 4.46 1.81
N PHE A 83 6.01 4.00 2.62
CA PHE A 83 5.22 2.81 2.30
C PHE A 83 4.38 2.99 1.05
N SER A 84 3.91 4.21 0.79
CA SER A 84 3.15 4.49 -0.41
C SER A 84 3.97 4.33 -1.69
N PHE A 85 5.27 4.62 -1.68
CA PHE A 85 6.13 4.31 -2.82
C PHE A 85 6.26 2.80 -3.04
N LEU A 86 6.53 2.04 -1.98
CA LEU A 86 6.67 0.58 -2.04
C LEU A 86 5.39 -0.10 -2.55
N ILE A 87 4.24 0.35 -2.06
CA ILE A 87 2.91 -0.14 -2.48
C ILE A 87 2.64 0.21 -3.94
N GLY A 88 2.94 1.45 -4.37
CA GLY A 88 2.79 1.84 -5.77
C GLY A 88 3.58 0.95 -6.74
N LYS A 89 4.74 0.44 -6.33
CA LYS A 89 5.57 -0.50 -7.09
C LYS A 89 5.07 -1.95 -7.02
N ALA A 90 4.37 -2.32 -5.94
CA ALA A 90 3.85 -3.67 -5.74
C ALA A 90 2.45 -3.88 -6.35
N LEU A 91 1.60 -2.83 -6.39
CA LEU A 91 0.26 -2.88 -6.97
C LEU A 91 0.22 -3.45 -8.40
N PRO A 92 1.15 -3.14 -9.33
CA PRO A 92 1.15 -3.74 -10.66
C PRO A 92 1.39 -5.26 -10.67
N LYS A 93 2.08 -5.81 -9.66
CA LYS A 93 2.68 -7.15 -9.71
C LYS A 93 1.78 -8.30 -9.23
N ARG A 94 0.50 -8.05 -8.90
CA ARG A 94 -0.52 -9.05 -8.48
C ARG A 94 0.02 -10.23 -7.63
N SER A 95 0.96 -9.95 -6.73
CA SER A 95 1.67 -10.94 -5.94
C SER A 95 2.04 -10.35 -4.58
N LYS A 96 2.14 -11.20 -3.56
CA LYS A 96 2.61 -10.79 -2.24
C LYS A 96 4.11 -10.46 -2.33
N PRO A 97 4.53 -9.21 -2.07
CA PRO A 97 5.95 -8.88 -2.09
C PRO A 97 6.65 -9.46 -0.86
N TRP A 98 7.94 -9.75 -0.99
CA TRP A 98 8.76 -10.37 0.06
C TRP A 98 8.82 -9.58 1.38
N TRP A 99 8.61 -8.25 1.33
CA TRP A 99 8.64 -7.37 2.50
C TRP A 99 7.29 -7.28 3.22
N SER A 100 6.20 -7.76 2.61
CA SER A 100 4.89 -7.74 3.25
C SER A 100 4.80 -8.87 4.27
N PRO A 101 4.17 -8.63 5.43
CA PRO A 101 3.81 -9.71 6.34
C PRO A 101 2.97 -10.79 5.62
N PRO A 102 3.07 -12.06 6.03
CA PRO A 102 2.32 -13.16 5.41
C PRO A 102 0.80 -12.99 5.60
N ASP A 103 0.40 -12.45 6.75
CA ASP A 103 -0.96 -12.05 7.06
C ASP A 103 -1.21 -10.58 6.69
N ARG A 104 -2.40 -10.27 6.17
CA ARG A 104 -2.70 -8.94 5.64
C ARG A 104 -2.95 -7.97 6.79
N LEU A 105 -2.19 -6.87 6.80
CA LEU A 105 -2.44 -5.79 7.74
C LEU A 105 -3.79 -5.13 7.49
N ASP A 106 -4.59 -5.01 8.54
CA ASP A 106 -5.81 -4.20 8.54
C ASP A 106 -5.49 -2.70 8.71
N GLU A 107 -6.44 -1.82 8.40
CA GLU A 107 -6.34 -0.37 8.55
C GLU A 107 -5.91 0.01 9.98
N ARG A 108 -6.55 -0.60 11.00
CA ARG A 108 -6.27 -0.29 12.40
C ARG A 108 -4.87 -0.74 12.79
N SER A 109 -4.49 -1.95 12.44
CA SER A 109 -3.16 -2.50 12.73
C SER A 109 -2.07 -1.67 12.07
N ALA A 110 -2.24 -1.29 10.81
CA ALA A 110 -1.32 -0.42 10.08
C ALA A 110 -1.14 0.96 10.76
N ARG A 111 -2.24 1.53 11.28
CA ARG A 111 -2.20 2.79 12.03
C ARG A 111 -1.49 2.66 13.37
N ILE A 112 -1.80 1.63 14.15
CA ILE A 112 -1.20 1.40 15.47
C ILE A 112 0.30 1.15 15.32
N LEU A 113 0.70 0.25 14.40
CA LEU A 113 2.11 -0.03 14.12
C LEU A 113 2.87 1.22 13.69
N GLY A 114 2.26 2.06 12.84
CA GLY A 114 2.88 3.32 12.43
C GLY A 114 3.10 4.30 13.59
N ILE A 115 2.18 4.36 14.56
CA ILE A 115 2.32 5.20 15.76
C ILE A 115 3.38 4.62 16.70
N LEU A 116 3.35 3.32 16.95
CA LEU A 116 4.34 2.63 17.80
C LEU A 116 5.76 2.81 17.26
N ALA A 117 5.94 2.69 15.94
CA ALA A 117 7.22 2.94 15.30
C ALA A 117 7.71 4.39 15.53
N CYS A 118 6.81 5.38 15.50
CA CYS A 118 7.19 6.76 15.83
C CYS A 118 7.61 6.92 17.29
N ILE A 119 6.89 6.28 18.22
CA ILE A 119 7.22 6.31 19.65
C ILE A 119 8.60 5.67 19.87
N GLN A 120 8.89 4.53 19.25
CA GLN A 120 10.20 3.89 19.36
C GLN A 120 11.36 4.75 18.86
N VAL A 121 11.16 5.51 17.78
CA VAL A 121 12.20 6.43 17.28
C VAL A 121 12.48 7.53 18.31
N ILE A 122 11.43 8.08 18.94
CA ILE A 122 11.58 9.09 19.99
C ILE A 122 12.26 8.51 21.23
N ASP A 123 11.82 7.33 21.67
CA ASP A 123 12.36 6.63 22.84
C ASP A 123 13.85 6.30 22.66
N GLY A 124 14.22 5.75 21.50
CA GLY A 124 15.62 5.47 21.16
C GLY A 124 16.48 6.73 21.12
N TYR A 125 15.96 7.85 20.60
CA TYR A 125 16.66 9.12 20.62
C TYR A 125 16.87 9.66 22.05
N LEU A 126 15.83 9.64 22.89
CA LEU A 126 15.92 10.09 24.28
C LEU A 126 16.92 9.24 25.09
N GLY A 127 16.90 7.92 24.93
CA GLY A 127 17.87 7.03 25.57
C GLY A 127 19.31 7.35 25.15
N SER A 128 19.53 7.67 23.88
CA SER A 128 20.85 8.09 23.37
C SER A 128 21.31 9.42 23.99
N VAL A 129 20.43 10.43 24.09
CA VAL A 129 20.78 11.74 24.66
C VAL A 129 21.07 11.66 26.16
N ILE A 130 20.27 10.90 26.90
CA ILE A 130 20.49 10.66 28.33
C ILE A 130 21.86 9.99 28.54
N SER A 131 22.17 8.97 27.74
CA SER A 131 23.45 8.27 27.83
C SER A 131 24.62 9.23 27.61
N GLN A 132 24.54 10.10 26.60
CA GLN A 132 25.58 11.12 26.34
C GLN A 132 25.72 12.13 27.49
N THR A 133 24.61 12.53 28.11
CA THR A 133 24.62 13.50 29.21
C THR A 133 25.26 12.91 30.47
N ILE A 134 24.99 11.64 30.77
CA ILE A 134 25.64 10.93 31.89
C ILE A 134 27.15 10.80 31.65
N THR A 135 27.57 10.45 30.43
CA THR A 135 28.99 10.36 30.10
C THR A 135 29.69 11.71 30.25
N PHE A 136 29.10 12.80 29.75
CA PHE A 136 29.68 14.14 29.91
C PHE A 136 29.75 14.57 31.38
N ALA A 137 28.68 14.34 32.15
CA ALA A 137 28.68 14.62 33.59
C ALA A 137 29.69 13.75 34.35
N ALA A 138 29.96 12.52 33.90
CA ALA A 138 30.95 11.64 34.53
C ALA A 138 32.40 12.03 34.20
N ASP A 139 32.66 12.65 33.04
CA ASP A 139 34.01 13.11 32.65
C ASP A 139 34.42 14.44 33.32
N GLU A 140 33.46 15.19 33.89
CA GLU A 140 33.69 16.51 34.49
C GLU A 140 33.91 16.48 36.03
N PHE A 141 33.84 15.30 36.65
CA PHE A 141 34.13 15.02 38.07
C PHE A 141 35.27 14.00 38.23
#